data_AF-A0A559JWT4-F1
#
_entry.id   AF-A0A559JWT4-F1
#
_cell.length_a   1.000
_cell.length_b   1.000
_cell.length_c   1.000
_cell.angle_alpha   90.00
_cell.angle_beta   90.00
_cell.angle_gamma   90.00
#
_symmetry.space_group_name_H-M   'P 1'
#
loop_
_entity.id
_entity.type
_entity.pdbx_description
1 polymer ?
#
loop_
_entity_poly.entity_id
_entity_poly.type
_entity_poly.pdbx_seq_one_letter_code
_entity_poly.pdbx_strand_id
1 'polypeptide(L)'
;MRKLLFILSALVIFYLSACSTSKETTSHESPTQLKGELASIQVSQYVTGTTRTQPELTVLYDKQEDLMLLQQKFEGAEVPQSFPEDKSISKIQVVVFFYEENGQTVRSDGYMFVTFQDGIRYSKLIQSPNHIQDVYPYNESDNELVIRRAGTDGWRQTGDTNNLL
;
A
#
# COMPACT_ATOMS: atom_id res chain seq x y z
N MET A 1 -23.60 -63.96 -31.94
CA MET A 1 -22.84 -62.75 -32.34
C MET A 1 -23.78 -61.65 -32.82
N ARG A 2 -24.44 -60.90 -31.93
CA ARG A 2 -25.23 -59.69 -32.31
C ARG A 2 -25.68 -58.79 -31.15
N LYS A 3 -25.09 -58.94 -29.95
CA LYS A 3 -25.38 -58.09 -28.78
C LYS A 3 -24.15 -57.41 -28.18
N LEU A 4 -23.00 -57.48 -28.85
CA LEU A 4 -21.74 -56.88 -28.38
C LEU A 4 -21.25 -55.72 -29.26
N LEU A 5 -22.12 -55.16 -30.10
CA LEU A 5 -21.77 -54.07 -31.03
C LEU A 5 -22.47 -52.74 -30.72
N PHE A 6 -23.23 -52.64 -29.63
CA PHE A 6 -23.92 -51.41 -29.22
C PHE A 6 -23.28 -50.70 -28.02
N ILE A 7 -22.22 -51.26 -27.43
CA ILE A 7 -21.56 -50.67 -26.25
C ILE A 7 -20.36 -49.79 -26.65
N LEU A 8 -19.81 -49.95 -27.86
CA LEU A 8 -18.67 -49.15 -28.31
C LEU A 8 -19.02 -47.76 -28.88
N SER A 9 -20.29 -47.45 -29.13
CA SER A 9 -20.69 -46.14 -29.69
C SER A 9 -21.06 -45.09 -28.65
N ALA A 10 -21.11 -45.42 -27.35
CA ALA A 10 -21.42 -44.47 -26.29
C ALA A 10 -20.19 -43.83 -25.63
N LEU A 11 -18.96 -44.27 -25.97
CA LEU A 11 -17.74 -43.86 -25.27
C LEU A 11 -16.87 -42.83 -26.04
N VAL A 12 -17.34 -42.33 -27.18
CA VAL A 12 -16.59 -41.36 -28.01
C VAL A 12 -17.11 -39.92 -27.86
N ILE A 13 -18.19 -39.68 -27.11
CA ILE A 13 -18.79 -38.33 -26.97
C ILE A 13 -18.18 -37.55 -25.78
N PHE A 14 -17.37 -38.16 -24.91
CA PHE A 14 -16.76 -37.46 -23.78
C PHE A 14 -15.44 -36.73 -24.09
N TYR A 15 -14.94 -36.75 -25.33
CA TYR A 15 -13.64 -36.15 -25.68
C TYR A 15 -13.70 -34.77 -26.34
N LEU A 16 -14.87 -34.13 -26.43
CA LEU A 16 -15.00 -32.80 -27.04
C LEU A 16 -15.88 -31.87 -26.20
N SER A 17 -15.39 -31.48 -25.02
CA SER A 17 -15.86 -30.27 -24.36
C SER A 17 -14.73 -29.62 -23.55
N ALA A 18 -14.30 -28.46 -24.04
CA ALA A 18 -13.63 -27.40 -23.28
C ALA A 18 -12.15 -27.61 -22.88
N CYS A 19 -11.27 -27.63 -23.87
CA CYS A 19 -10.06 -26.81 -23.78
C CYS A 19 -10.49 -25.34 -24.03
N SER A 20 -11.14 -24.74 -23.04
CA SER A 20 -11.41 -23.31 -23.03
C SER A 20 -10.19 -22.64 -22.43
N THR A 21 -9.45 -21.92 -23.28
CA THR A 21 -8.47 -20.88 -22.96
C THR A 21 -8.44 -20.50 -21.49
N SER A 22 -7.31 -20.75 -20.84
CA SER A 22 -6.97 -20.15 -19.55
C SER A 22 -6.98 -18.64 -19.72
N LYS A 23 -8.13 -18.02 -19.50
CA LYS A 23 -8.15 -16.66 -18.99
C LYS A 23 -7.60 -16.78 -17.59
N GLU A 24 -6.43 -16.19 -17.36
CA GLU A 24 -6.02 -15.72 -16.05
C GLU A 24 -7.22 -14.96 -15.47
N THR A 25 -8.00 -15.68 -14.68
CA THR A 25 -8.88 -15.06 -13.73
C THR A 25 -7.93 -14.73 -12.61
N THR A 26 -7.48 -13.48 -12.58
CA THR A 26 -6.93 -12.84 -11.40
C THR A 26 -7.92 -13.16 -10.29
N SER A 27 -7.62 -14.22 -9.53
CA SER A 27 -8.25 -14.47 -8.25
C SER A 27 -7.99 -13.20 -7.46
N HIS A 28 -9.06 -12.41 -7.33
CA HIS A 28 -9.20 -11.47 -6.23
C HIS A 28 -8.90 -12.30 -4.98
N GLU A 29 -7.68 -12.15 -4.45
CA GLU A 29 -7.36 -12.65 -3.12
C GLU A 29 -8.42 -12.07 -2.19
N SER A 30 -9.29 -12.96 -1.69
CA SER A 30 -10.04 -12.69 -0.47
C SER A 30 -9.03 -12.31 0.61
N PRO A 31 -9.36 -11.36 1.51
CA PRO A 31 -8.39 -10.73 2.38
C PRO A 31 -7.63 -11.81 3.15
N THR A 32 -6.34 -11.92 2.84
CA THR A 32 -5.34 -12.66 3.60
C THR A 32 -5.67 -12.53 5.07
N GLN A 33 -5.90 -13.65 5.77
CA GLN A 33 -6.04 -13.67 7.22
C GLN A 33 -4.98 -12.75 7.81
N LEU A 34 -5.42 -11.63 8.40
CA LEU A 34 -4.52 -10.61 8.93
C LEU A 34 -3.71 -11.26 10.05
N LYS A 35 -2.45 -11.62 9.77
CA LYS A 35 -1.58 -12.28 10.75
C LYS A 35 -0.96 -11.23 11.68
N GLY A 36 -1.10 -11.45 12.99
CA GLY A 36 -0.55 -10.59 14.05
C GLY A 36 -1.49 -9.49 14.53
N GLU A 37 -1.27 -9.03 15.76
CA GLU A 37 -1.97 -7.89 16.37
C GLU A 37 -1.20 -6.60 16.10
N LEU A 38 -1.90 -5.49 15.84
CA LEU A 38 -1.26 -4.20 15.61
C LEU A 38 -0.56 -3.74 16.89
N ALA A 39 0.77 -3.70 16.86
CA ALA A 39 1.59 -3.43 18.04
C ALA A 39 2.10 -1.99 18.08
N SER A 40 2.48 -1.44 16.93
CA SER A 40 2.94 -0.05 16.87
C SER A 40 2.77 0.59 15.48
N ILE A 41 2.79 1.93 15.45
CA ILE A 41 2.89 2.74 14.24
C ILE A 41 4.08 3.68 14.38
N GLN A 42 4.96 3.69 13.38
CA GLN A 42 6.02 4.69 13.26
C GLN A 42 5.69 5.71 12.18
N VAL A 43 5.93 6.98 12.47
CA VAL A 43 5.75 8.08 11.52
C VAL A 43 7.06 8.84 11.33
N SER A 44 7.57 8.80 10.11
CA SER A 44 8.76 9.53 9.71
C SER A 44 8.42 10.59 8.67
N GLN A 45 9.06 11.77 8.75
CA GLN A 45 8.75 12.90 7.86
C GLN A 45 9.98 13.44 7.14
N TYR A 46 9.81 13.77 5.86
CA TYR A 46 10.72 14.60 5.08
C TYR A 46 10.05 15.95 4.85
N VAL A 47 10.69 17.05 5.28
CA VAL A 47 10.16 18.40 5.16
C VAL A 47 11.02 19.22 4.20
N THR A 48 10.41 19.78 3.16
CA THR A 48 11.07 20.69 2.20
C THR A 48 11.47 22.00 2.88
N GLY A 49 12.60 22.61 2.51
CA GLY A 49 13.08 23.89 3.04
C GLY A 49 13.77 23.82 4.41
N THR A 50 14.08 22.62 4.92
CA THR A 50 14.76 22.42 6.20
C THR A 50 16.26 22.19 6.03
N THR A 51 17.05 22.57 7.04
CA THR A 51 18.48 22.25 7.15
C THR A 51 18.76 21.11 8.14
N ARG A 52 17.70 20.52 8.70
CA ARG A 52 17.79 19.45 9.70
C ARG A 52 18.02 18.10 9.03
N THR A 53 18.51 17.11 9.78
CA THR A 53 18.54 15.69 9.37
C THR A 53 17.13 15.22 9.03
N GLN A 54 16.98 14.44 7.96
CA GLN A 54 15.69 13.88 7.53
C GLN A 54 15.82 12.41 7.16
N PRO A 55 14.79 11.57 7.35
CA PRO A 55 13.51 11.97 7.90
C PRO A 55 13.58 12.09 9.42
N GLU A 56 12.82 13.01 9.98
CA GLU A 56 12.63 13.03 11.43
C GLU A 56 11.63 11.93 11.81
N LEU A 57 12.00 11.04 12.75
CA LEU A 57 11.01 10.23 13.44
C LEU A 57 10.18 11.16 14.32
N THR A 58 8.91 11.33 13.95
CA THR A 58 8.02 12.29 14.60
C THR A 58 7.22 11.67 15.72
N VAL A 59 6.68 10.48 15.51
CA VAL A 59 5.81 9.82 16.49
C VAL A 59 5.94 8.30 16.39
N LEU A 60 5.97 7.66 17.55
CA LEU A 60 5.72 6.24 17.73
C LEU A 60 4.41 6.13 18.51
N TYR A 61 3.42 5.44 17.95
CA TYR A 61 2.19 5.09 18.63
C TYR A 61 2.22 3.61 18.97
N ASP A 62 1.88 3.27 20.22
CA ASP A 62 1.81 1.90 20.73
C ASP A 62 0.52 1.66 21.55
N LYS A 63 -0.36 2.67 21.62
CA LYS A 63 -1.65 2.61 22.29
C LYS A 63 -2.76 2.25 21.31
N GLN A 64 -3.49 1.18 21.61
CA GLN A 64 -4.53 0.62 20.72
C GLN A 64 -5.54 1.64 20.19
N GLU A 65 -5.95 2.61 21.00
CA GLU A 65 -6.92 3.65 20.60
C GLU A 65 -6.38 4.56 19.49
N ASP A 66 -5.11 5.00 19.61
CA ASP A 66 -4.44 5.83 18.61
C ASP A 66 -4.24 5.06 17.30
N LEU A 67 -3.92 3.76 17.43
CA LEU A 67 -3.70 2.84 16.32
C LEU A 67 -4.97 2.68 15.47
N MET A 68 -6.13 2.44 16.11
CA MET A 68 -7.41 2.29 15.42
C MET A 68 -7.88 3.59 14.73
N LEU A 69 -7.70 4.74 15.38
CA LEU A 69 -8.08 6.03 14.83
C LEU A 69 -7.25 6.40 13.60
N LEU A 70 -5.96 6.07 13.62
CA LEU A 70 -5.07 6.22 12.46
C LEU A 70 -5.52 5.30 11.32
N GLN A 71 -5.74 4.02 11.59
CA GLN A 71 -6.17 3.06 10.58
C GLN A 71 -7.46 3.50 9.86
N GLN A 72 -8.49 3.93 10.62
CA GLN A 72 -9.76 4.39 10.06
C GLN A 72 -9.59 5.61 9.14
N LYS A 73 -8.66 6.51 9.45
CA LYS A 73 -8.36 7.68 8.59
C LYS A 73 -7.74 7.28 7.25
N PHE A 74 -7.14 6.10 7.14
CA PHE A 74 -6.47 5.65 5.92
C PHE A 74 -7.37 4.87 4.95
N GLU A 75 -8.51 4.37 5.43
CA GLU A 75 -9.47 3.58 4.62
C GLU A 75 -10.41 4.46 3.77
N GLY A 76 -10.41 5.79 3.97
CA GLY A 76 -11.34 6.74 3.32
C GLY A 76 -10.85 7.38 2.02
N ALA A 77 -10.19 6.65 1.13
CA ALA A 77 -9.51 7.26 -0.03
C ALA A 77 -10.27 7.09 -1.36
N GLU A 78 -10.31 8.18 -2.16
CA GLU A 78 -10.96 8.29 -3.47
C GLU A 78 -10.42 7.27 -4.51
N VAL A 79 -10.95 7.33 -5.74
CA VAL A 79 -10.50 6.50 -6.87
C VAL A 79 -8.99 6.67 -7.11
N PRO A 80 -8.23 5.59 -7.34
CA PRO A 80 -6.81 5.68 -7.67
C PRO A 80 -6.55 6.56 -8.90
N GLN A 81 -5.51 7.38 -8.82
CA GLN A 81 -5.06 8.30 -9.86
C GLN A 81 -3.53 8.35 -9.95
N SER A 82 -3.02 9.03 -10.97
CA SER A 82 -1.59 9.28 -11.12
C SER A 82 -1.09 10.28 -10.08
N PHE A 83 0.19 10.20 -9.76
CA PHE A 83 0.88 11.17 -8.94
C PHE A 83 0.89 12.55 -9.62
N PRO A 84 0.57 13.64 -8.92
CA PRO A 84 0.58 14.98 -9.49
C PRO A 84 2.01 15.54 -9.52
N GLU A 85 2.76 15.16 -10.57
CA GLU A 85 4.17 15.54 -10.77
C GLU A 85 4.39 17.05 -10.98
N ASP A 86 3.35 17.78 -11.38
CA ASP A 86 3.39 19.22 -11.63
C ASP A 86 3.36 20.08 -10.35
N LYS A 87 3.12 19.45 -9.19
CA LYS A 87 2.97 20.15 -7.91
C LYS A 87 4.25 20.12 -7.08
N SER A 88 4.51 21.24 -6.40
CA SER A 88 5.63 21.34 -5.46
C SER A 88 5.29 20.67 -4.12
N ILE A 89 6.16 19.76 -3.69
CA ILE A 89 6.00 19.01 -2.44
C ILE A 89 6.39 19.89 -1.24
N SER A 90 5.54 19.93 -0.22
CA SER A 90 5.84 20.56 1.07
C SER A 90 6.40 19.55 2.07
N LYS A 91 5.77 18.37 2.13
CA LYS A 91 6.11 17.32 3.10
C LYS A 91 5.78 15.93 2.57
N ILE A 92 6.65 14.97 2.85
CA ILE A 92 6.39 13.54 2.69
C ILE A 92 6.36 12.90 4.08
N GLN A 93 5.36 12.08 4.37
CA GLN A 93 5.30 11.27 5.59
C GLN A 93 5.23 9.79 5.21
N VAL A 94 6.05 8.98 5.86
CA VAL A 94 5.98 7.52 5.77
C VAL A 94 5.46 6.99 7.10
N VAL A 95 4.38 6.23 7.03
CA VAL A 95 3.68 5.63 8.18
C VAL A 95 3.79 4.13 8.05
N VAL A 96 4.39 3.47 9.04
CA VAL A 96 4.56 2.01 9.04
C VAL A 96 3.83 1.42 10.22
N PHE A 97 2.89 0.53 9.94
CA PHE A 97 2.17 -0.28 10.91
C PHE A 97 2.95 -1.57 11.13
N PHE A 98 3.26 -1.92 12.37
CA PHE A 98 3.92 -3.17 12.73
C PHE A 98 2.94 -4.08 13.45
N TYR A 99 2.80 -5.30 12.94
CA TYR A 99 1.95 -6.33 13.53
C TYR A 99 2.83 -7.42 14.12
N GLU A 100 2.52 -7.81 15.35
CA GLU A 100 3.32 -8.74 16.12
C GLU A 100 2.54 -9.99 16.50
N GLU A 101 3.27 -11.09 16.65
CA GLU A 101 2.80 -12.34 17.24
C GLU A 101 3.91 -12.82 18.18
N ASN A 102 3.59 -13.03 19.46
CA ASN A 102 4.58 -13.40 20.49
C ASN A 102 5.78 -12.44 20.61
N GLY A 103 5.55 -11.13 20.44
CA GLY A 103 6.59 -10.08 20.54
C GLY A 103 7.56 -10.05 19.35
N GLN A 104 7.22 -10.70 18.24
CA GLN A 104 7.99 -10.63 16.99
C GLN A 104 7.12 -10.03 15.89
N THR A 105 7.68 -9.08 15.14
CA THR A 105 7.02 -8.52 13.95
C THR A 105 6.84 -9.60 12.89
N VAL A 106 5.58 -9.93 12.58
CA VAL A 106 5.20 -10.91 11.56
C VAL A 106 4.70 -10.26 10.27
N ARG A 107 4.32 -8.98 10.33
CA ARG A 107 3.90 -8.18 9.18
C ARG A 107 4.19 -6.71 9.43
N SER A 108 4.47 -5.97 8.36
CA SER A 108 4.42 -4.52 8.38
C SER A 108 3.68 -3.98 7.16
N ASP A 109 2.80 -3.00 7.36
CA ASP A 109 2.08 -2.32 6.28
C ASP A 109 2.54 -0.86 6.20
N GLY A 110 2.97 -0.43 5.02
CA GLY A 110 3.58 0.88 4.79
C GLY A 110 2.67 1.80 3.98
N TYR A 111 2.51 3.04 4.42
CA TYR A 111 1.78 4.07 3.71
C TYR A 111 2.67 5.30 3.52
N MET A 112 2.63 5.88 2.32
CA MET A 112 3.25 7.17 2.04
C MET A 112 2.18 8.23 1.88
N PHE A 113 2.39 9.40 2.49
CA PHE A 113 1.58 10.59 2.33
C PHE A 113 2.42 11.70 1.77
N VAL A 114 1.90 12.40 0.77
CA VAL A 114 2.54 13.56 0.17
C VAL A 114 1.60 14.73 0.31
N THR A 115 2.04 15.76 1.03
CA THR A 115 1.33 17.04 1.13
C THR A 115 2.06 18.04 0.25
N PHE A 116 1.32 18.63 -0.68
CA PHE A 116 1.82 19.64 -1.60
C PHE A 116 1.73 21.03 -0.97
N GLN A 117 2.44 22.01 -1.55
CA GLN A 117 2.44 23.40 -1.08
C GLN A 117 1.04 24.05 -1.16
N ASP A 118 0.17 23.55 -2.03
CA ASP A 118 -1.24 23.97 -2.11
C ASP A 118 -2.12 23.36 -0.99
N GLY A 119 -1.54 22.57 -0.09
CA GLY A 119 -2.22 21.93 1.04
C GLY A 119 -2.92 20.61 0.71
N ILE A 120 -3.01 20.23 -0.57
CA ILE A 120 -3.65 18.99 -0.99
C ILE A 120 -2.77 17.80 -0.61
N ARG A 121 -3.39 16.72 -0.11
CA ARG A 121 -2.71 15.51 0.34
C ARG A 121 -3.11 14.29 -0.47
N TYR A 122 -2.10 13.52 -0.82
CA TYR A 122 -2.23 12.22 -1.49
C TYR A 122 -1.64 11.12 -0.62
N SER A 123 -2.16 9.91 -0.76
CA SER A 123 -1.63 8.72 -0.12
C SER A 123 -1.46 7.56 -1.10
N LYS A 124 -0.55 6.64 -0.76
CA LYS A 124 -0.37 5.37 -1.46
C LYS A 124 0.10 4.30 -0.49
N LEU A 125 -0.41 3.08 -0.65
CA LEU A 125 0.15 1.90 0.01
C LEU A 125 1.50 1.58 -0.66
N ILE A 126 2.54 1.46 0.13
CA ILE A 126 3.90 1.17 -0.32
C ILE A 126 4.41 -0.10 0.35
N GLN A 127 5.46 -0.67 -0.20
CA GLN A 127 6.24 -1.65 0.55
C GLN A 127 6.82 -0.97 1.79
N SER A 128 6.58 -1.54 2.96
CA SER A 128 7.18 -1.07 4.22
C SER A 128 8.70 -0.98 4.07
N PRO A 129 9.31 0.18 4.34
CA PRO A 129 10.75 0.30 4.26
C PRO A 129 11.40 -0.60 5.32
N ASN A 130 12.37 -1.40 4.92
CA ASN A 130 13.14 -2.25 5.85
C ASN A 130 13.90 -1.44 6.91
N HIS A 131 14.21 -0.20 6.58
CA HIS A 131 14.85 0.77 7.47
C HIS A 131 14.50 2.18 7.00
N ILE A 132 14.19 3.07 7.94
CA ILE A 132 14.04 4.49 7.68
C ILE A 132 15.40 5.12 8.01
N GLN A 133 16.17 5.44 6.98
CA GLN A 133 17.54 5.94 7.11
C GLN A 133 17.57 7.45 7.30
N ASP A 134 18.29 7.91 8.34
CA ASP A 134 18.62 9.32 8.55
C ASP A 134 19.61 9.81 7.48
N VAL A 135 19.26 10.90 6.81
CA VAL A 135 20.02 11.57 5.75
C VAL A 135 20.37 12.98 6.21
N TYR A 136 21.67 13.29 6.19
CA TYR A 136 22.20 14.63 6.45
C TYR A 136 23.47 14.89 5.62
N PRO A 137 23.60 16.06 4.96
CA PRO A 137 22.59 17.10 4.81
C PRO A 137 21.43 16.63 3.93
N TYR A 138 20.20 16.94 4.31
CA TYR A 138 19.03 16.61 3.51
C TYR A 138 19.00 17.47 2.24
N ASN A 139 18.81 16.84 1.08
CA ASN A 139 18.61 17.53 -0.17
C ASN A 139 17.20 17.24 -0.69
N GLU A 140 16.45 18.27 -1.07
CA GLU A 140 15.10 18.12 -1.63
C GLU A 140 15.06 17.27 -2.90
N SER A 141 16.18 17.12 -3.63
CA SER A 141 16.28 16.15 -4.73
C SER A 141 16.02 14.71 -4.28
N ASP A 142 16.23 14.39 -2.99
CA ASP A 142 15.96 13.07 -2.43
C ASP A 142 14.46 12.77 -2.36
N ASN A 143 13.58 13.80 -2.33
CA ASN A 143 12.14 13.62 -2.44
C ASN A 143 11.79 12.83 -3.70
N GLU A 144 12.44 13.14 -4.82
CA GLU A 144 12.16 12.48 -6.08
C GLU A 144 12.49 10.98 -6.01
N LEU A 145 13.60 10.62 -5.36
CA LEU A 145 13.96 9.22 -5.12
C LEU A 145 12.95 8.51 -4.22
N VAL A 146 12.47 9.19 -3.17
CA VAL A 146 11.45 8.65 -2.26
C VAL A 146 10.14 8.39 -3.02
N ILE A 147 9.66 9.35 -3.82
CA ILE A 147 8.44 9.19 -4.63
C ILE A 147 8.61 8.11 -5.71
N ARG A 148 9.74 8.10 -6.44
CA ARG A 148 9.97 7.11 -7.50
C ARG A 148 9.94 5.67 -6.96
N ARG A 149 10.44 5.44 -5.74
CA ARG A 149 10.35 4.11 -5.08
C ARG A 149 8.91 3.69 -4.80
N ALA A 150 8.02 4.64 -4.50
CA ALA A 150 6.59 4.37 -4.35
C ALA A 150 5.89 4.10 -5.69
N GLY A 151 6.45 4.56 -6.81
CA GLY A 151 5.82 4.51 -8.14
C GLY A 151 4.79 5.63 -8.33
N THR A 152 4.48 5.99 -9.57
CA THR A 152 3.65 7.16 -9.91
C THR A 152 2.17 6.85 -10.14
N ASP A 153 1.77 5.59 -10.11
CA ASP A 153 0.39 5.11 -10.25
C ASP A 153 -0.29 4.88 -8.89
N GLY A 154 -1.59 4.60 -8.86
CA GLY A 154 -2.26 4.08 -7.65
C GLY A 154 -2.34 5.05 -6.45
N TRP A 155 -2.04 6.34 -6.65
CA TRP A 155 -2.16 7.37 -5.62
C TRP A 155 -3.62 7.75 -5.40
N ARG A 156 -3.98 8.16 -4.19
CA ARG A 156 -5.35 8.58 -3.87
C ARG A 156 -5.32 9.91 -3.17
N GLN A 157 -6.19 10.83 -3.55
CA GLN A 157 -6.37 12.06 -2.79
C GLN A 157 -7.08 11.73 -1.48
N THR A 158 -6.57 12.24 -0.37
CA THR A 158 -7.04 11.89 1.00
C THR A 158 -7.45 13.10 1.82
N GLY A 159 -7.27 14.31 1.30
CA GLY A 159 -7.80 15.51 1.92
C GLY A 159 -7.08 16.79 1.49
N ASP A 160 -7.56 17.89 2.05
CA ASP A 160 -6.97 19.21 1.93
C ASP A 160 -6.69 19.74 3.34
N THR A 161 -5.42 19.96 3.65
CA THR A 161 -4.99 20.44 4.97
C THR A 161 -5.38 21.88 5.25
N ASN A 162 -5.77 22.65 4.23
CA ASN A 162 -6.28 24.01 4.37
C ASN A 162 -7.77 24.05 4.76
N ASN A 163 -8.50 22.95 4.60
CA ASN A 163 -9.92 22.84 4.92
C ASN A 163 -10.19 22.08 6.24
N LEU A 164 -9.18 21.92 7.09
CA LEU A 164 -9.32 21.41 8.45
C LEU A 164 -9.69 22.56 9.40
N LEU A 165 -10.91 23.09 9.26
CA LEU A 165 -11.59 23.94 10.23
C LEU A 165 -12.94 23.32 10.61
#